data_AF-A0A950SW69-F1
#
_entry.id   AF-A0A950SW69-F1
#
_cell.length_a   1.000
_cell.length_b   1.000
_cell.length_c   1.000
_cell.angle_alpha   90.00
_cell.angle_beta   90.00
_cell.angle_gamma   90.00
#
_symmetry.space_group_name_H-M   'P 1'
#
loop_
_entity.id
_entity.type
_entity.pdbx_description
1 polymer ?
#
loop_
_entity_poly.entity_id
_entity_poly.type
_entity_poly.pdbx_seq_one_letter_code
_entity_poly.pdbx_strand_id
1 'polypeptide(L)'
;MKRSIVVAALGTAQTLAWGSSYYLPAILADPIAQGLGFSRTTVFGLFSGALLLSAVLGPSVGRAIDNRGGRGVLALSNLVLAAGLVLLGAAQEFSFWL
;
A
#
# COMPACT_ATOMS: atom_id res chain seq x y z
N MET A 1 15.07 -2.10 25.03
CA MET A 1 15.45 -2.78 23.76
C MET A 1 16.78 -2.23 23.28
N LYS A 2 17.67 -3.07 22.75
CA LYS A 2 18.91 -2.60 22.12
C LYS A 2 18.55 -1.82 20.85
N ARG A 3 19.20 -0.68 20.60
CA ARG A 3 18.96 0.21 19.44
C ARG A 3 19.04 -0.54 18.10
N SER A 4 19.91 -1.56 18.01
CA SER A 4 20.05 -2.44 16.85
C SER A 4 18.76 -3.18 16.48
N ILE A 5 18.00 -3.67 17.48
CA ILE A 5 16.74 -4.40 17.24
C ILE A 5 15.69 -3.45 16.66
N VAL A 6 15.61 -2.21 17.17
CA VAL A 6 14.67 -1.20 16.66
C VAL A 6 15.01 -0.82 15.23
N VAL A 7 16.31 -0.61 14.93
CA VAL A 7 16.77 -0.29 13.58
C VAL A 7 16.49 -1.43 12.61
N ALA A 8 16.79 -2.68 13.00
CA ALA A 8 16.52 -3.84 12.16
C ALA A 8 15.02 -4.00 11.88
N ALA A 9 14.18 -3.94 12.91
CA ALA A 9 12.74 -4.06 12.77
C ALA A 9 12.14 -2.95 11.91
N LEU A 10 12.54 -1.69 12.13
CA LEU A 10 12.09 -0.57 11.29
C LEU A 10 12.59 -0.68 9.86
N GLY A 11 13.87 -1.02 9.67
CA GLY A 11 14.46 -1.21 8.35
C GLY A 11 13.70 -2.26 7.54
N THR A 12 13.51 -3.46 8.12
CA THR A 12 12.73 -4.53 7.48
C THR A 12 11.29 -4.11 7.19
N ALA A 13 10.60 -3.50 8.15
CA ALA A 13 9.22 -3.04 7.95
C ALA A 13 9.11 -1.98 6.84
N GLN A 14 10.06 -1.05 6.77
CA GLN A 14 10.11 -0.04 5.72
C GLN A 14 10.42 -0.66 4.35
N THR A 15 11.40 -1.58 4.26
CA THR A 15 11.70 -2.28 3.01
C THR A 15 10.48 -3.02 2.48
N LEU A 16 9.77 -3.75 3.35
CA LEU A 16 8.53 -4.42 2.99
C LEU A 16 7.44 -3.42 2.58
N ALA A 17 7.29 -2.32 3.32
CA ALA A 17 6.32 -1.29 3.00
C ALA A 17 6.53 -0.73 1.59
N TRP A 18 7.77 -0.36 1.23
CA TRP A 18 8.10 0.15 -0.11
C TRP A 18 7.90 -0.91 -1.20
N GLY A 19 8.40 -2.13 -0.98
CA GLY A 19 8.29 -3.21 -1.95
C GLY A 19 6.83 -3.58 -2.25
N SER A 20 6.02 -3.73 -1.20
CA SER A 20 4.63 -4.17 -1.34
C SER A 20 3.66 -3.08 -1.81
N SER A 21 3.94 -1.80 -1.53
CA SER A 21 3.02 -0.71 -1.92
C SER A 21 3.36 -0.05 -3.26
N TYR A 22 4.64 0.10 -3.61
CA TYR A 22 5.06 0.82 -4.83
C TYR A 22 5.57 -0.09 -5.94
N TYR A 23 6.31 -1.15 -5.61
CA TYR A 23 6.92 -2.02 -6.64
C TYR A 23 5.98 -3.13 -7.08
N LEU A 24 5.23 -3.70 -6.12
CA LEU A 24 4.33 -4.81 -6.37
C LEU A 24 3.28 -4.52 -7.48
N PRO A 25 2.62 -3.35 -7.53
CA PRO A 25 1.68 -3.04 -8.62
C PRO A 25 2.36 -2.99 -9.99
N ALA A 26 3.61 -2.52 -10.08
CA ALA A 26 4.34 -2.47 -11.34
C ALA A 26 4.74 -3.86 -11.84
N ILE A 27 5.13 -4.75 -10.92
CA ILE A 27 5.52 -6.14 -11.22
C ILE A 27 4.30 -6.99 -11.57
N LEU A 28 3.19 -6.80 -10.85
CA LEU A 28 1.98 -7.60 -10.99
C LEU A 28 0.93 -6.97 -11.91
N ALA A 29 1.20 -5.84 -12.56
CA ALA A 29 0.23 -5.15 -13.40
C ALA A 29 -0.38 -6.07 -14.46
N ASP A 30 0.44 -6.87 -15.12
CA ASP A 30 0.01 -7.78 -16.19
C ASP A 30 -0.84 -8.96 -15.67
N PRO A 31 -0.41 -9.72 -14.65
CA PRO A 31 -1.25 -10.78 -14.08
C PRO A 31 -2.52 -10.24 -13.39
N ILE A 32 -2.49 -9.05 -12.78
CA ILE A 32 -3.69 -8.39 -12.22
C ILE A 32 -4.67 -8.04 -13.34
N ALA A 33 -4.17 -7.43 -14.43
CA ALA A 33 -4.98 -7.09 -15.60
C ALA A 33 -5.66 -8.32 -16.18
N GLN A 34 -4.91 -9.41 -16.38
CA GLN A 34 -5.45 -10.67 -16.89
C GLN A 34 -6.45 -11.31 -15.92
N GLY A 35 -6.12 -11.38 -14.63
CA GLY A 35 -6.96 -12.06 -13.63
C GLY A 35 -8.25 -11.32 -13.28
N LEU A 36 -8.32 -10.01 -13.54
CA LEU A 36 -9.50 -9.17 -13.26
C LEU A 36 -10.23 -8.70 -14.53
N GLY A 37 -9.78 -9.10 -15.72
CA GLY A 37 -10.35 -8.63 -16.99
C GLY A 37 -10.12 -7.13 -17.26
N PHE A 38 -9.10 -6.53 -16.64
CA PHE A 38 -8.75 -5.12 -16.81
C PHE A 38 -7.69 -4.91 -17.89
N SER A 39 -7.62 -3.69 -18.42
CA SER A 39 -6.45 -3.26 -19.19
C SER A 39 -5.30 -2.87 -18.26
N ARG A 40 -4.05 -3.01 -18.72
CA ARG A 40 -2.86 -2.53 -17.99
C ARG A 40 -2.97 -1.03 -17.63
N THR A 41 -3.52 -0.23 -18.55
CA THR A 41 -3.79 1.20 -18.35
C THR A 41 -4.75 1.43 -17.18
N THR A 42 -5.82 0.63 -17.06
CA THR A 42 -6.76 0.71 -15.95
C THR A 42 -6.08 0.42 -14.61
N VAL A 43 -5.23 -0.61 -14.55
CA VAL A 43 -4.47 -0.95 -13.34
C VAL A 43 -3.57 0.21 -12.90
N PHE A 44 -2.81 0.81 -13.81
CA PHE A 44 -1.98 1.97 -13.49
C PHE A 44 -2.80 3.24 -13.21
N GLY A 45 -3.99 3.39 -13.80
CA GLY A 45 -4.93 4.45 -13.50
C GLY A 45 -5.44 4.38 -12.05
N LEU A 46 -5.83 3.19 -11.60
CA LEU A 46 -6.22 2.93 -10.21
C LEU A 46 -5.04 3.17 -9.25
N PHE A 47 -3.85 2.69 -9.60
CA PHE A 47 -2.65 2.94 -8.81
C PHE A 47 -2.34 4.45 -8.69
N SER A 48 -2.44 5.19 -9.79
CA SER A 48 -2.28 6.65 -9.79
C SER A 48 -3.34 7.35 -8.93
N GLY A 49 -4.60 6.87 -9.00
CA GLY A 49 -5.67 7.33 -8.11
C GLY A 49 -5.36 7.11 -6.63
N ALA A 50 -4.75 5.97 -6.28
CA ALA A 50 -4.28 5.71 -4.92
C ALA A 50 -3.15 6.68 -4.48
N LEU A 51 -2.26 7.07 -5.40
CA LEU A 51 -1.23 8.10 -5.11
C LEU A 51 -1.85 9.48 -4.86
N LEU A 52 -2.86 9.87 -5.64
CA LEU A 52 -3.60 11.11 -5.40
C LEU A 52 -4.33 11.08 -4.06
N LEU A 53 -4.97 9.96 -3.72
CA LEU A 53 -5.59 9.78 -2.42
C LEU A 53 -4.56 9.92 -1.28
N SER A 54 -3.37 9.33 -1.44
CA SER A 54 -2.27 9.48 -0.49
C SER A 54 -1.86 10.95 -0.30
N ALA A 55 -1.74 11.70 -1.39
CA ALA A 55 -1.43 13.14 -1.34
C ALA A 55 -2.50 13.94 -0.58
N VAL A 56 -3.78 13.65 -0.81
CA VAL A 56 -4.91 14.28 -0.10
C VAL A 56 -4.89 13.95 1.39
N LEU A 57 -4.54 12.71 1.76
CA LEU A 57 -4.46 12.28 3.16
C LEU A 57 -3.21 12.80 3.89
N GLY A 58 -2.16 13.16 3.15
CA GLY A 58 -0.85 13.61 3.67
C GLY A 58 -0.94 14.65 4.79
N PRO A 59 -1.64 15.79 4.61
CA PRO A 59 -1.74 16.82 5.66
C PRO A 59 -2.42 16.33 6.95
N SER A 60 -3.42 15.46 6.85
CA SER A 60 -4.12 14.91 8.01
C SER A 60 -3.26 13.88 8.76
N VAL A 61 -2.53 13.04 8.02
CA VAL A 61 -1.56 12.09 8.58
C VAL A 61 -0.39 12.82 9.23
N GLY A 62 0.16 13.84 8.57
CA GLY A 62 1.23 14.69 9.12
C GLY A 62 0.83 15.33 10.45
N ARG A 63 -0.35 15.98 10.51
CA ARG A 63 -0.90 16.52 11.76
C ARG A 63 -1.10 15.45 12.84
N ALA A 64 -1.49 14.23 12.48
CA ALA A 64 -1.62 13.14 13.44
C ALA A 64 -0.25 12.70 14.00
N ILE A 65 0.79 12.66 13.16
CA ILE A 65 2.17 12.38 13.56
C ILE A 65 2.68 13.48 14.50
N ASP A 66 2.47 14.75 14.15
CA ASP A 66 2.92 15.89 14.95
C ASP A 66 2.26 15.91 16.35
N ASN A 67 0.95 15.64 16.41
CA ASN A 67 0.18 15.74 17.64
C ASN A 67 0.28 14.49 18.54
N ARG A 68 0.44 13.29 17.97
CA ARG A 68 0.36 12.00 18.71
C ARG A 68 1.64 11.17 18.63
N GLY A 69 2.63 11.63 17.88
CA GLY A 69 3.85 10.89 17.57
C GLY A 69 3.68 9.87 16.43
N GLY A 70 4.78 9.52 15.77
CA GLY A 70 4.75 8.65 14.58
C GLY A 70 4.53 7.17 14.83
N ARG A 71 4.70 6.67 16.07
CA ARG A 71 4.68 5.21 16.36
C ARG A 71 3.33 4.57 16.06
N GLY A 72 2.24 5.18 16.51
CA GLY A 72 0.88 4.66 16.30
C GLY A 72 0.46 4.74 14.83
N VAL A 73 0.79 5.85 14.17
CA VAL A 73 0.51 6.07 12.74
C VAL A 73 1.26 5.03 11.89
N LEU A 74 2.52 4.75 12.22
CA LEU A 74 3.32 3.73 11.53
C LEU A 74 2.76 2.31 11.73
N ALA A 75 2.29 1.98 12.93
CA ALA A 75 1.65 0.69 13.17
C ALA A 75 0.36 0.56 12.34
N LEU A 76 -0.48 1.61 12.36
CA LEU A 76 -1.71 1.65 11.58
C LEU A 76 -1.45 1.54 10.07
N SER A 77 -0.43 2.22 9.54
CA SER A 77 -0.12 2.15 8.11
C SER A 77 0.26 0.73 7.68
N ASN A 78 0.99 -0.01 8.52
CA ASN A 78 1.30 -1.41 8.24
C ASN A 78 0.06 -2.31 8.29
N LEU A 79 -0.89 -2.07 9.20
CA LEU A 79 -2.16 -2.79 9.22
C LEU A 79 -3.00 -2.50 7.97
N VAL A 80 -3.09 -1.25 7.55
CA VAL A 80 -3.77 -0.84 6.31
C VAL A 80 -3.13 -1.50 5.09
N LEU A 81 -1.79 -1.53 5.03
CA LEU A 81 -1.06 -2.19 3.95
C LEU A 81 -1.33 -3.70 3.92
N ALA A 82 -1.22 -4.37 5.07
CA ALA A 82 -1.49 -5.80 5.17
C ALA A 82 -2.94 -6.12 4.75
N ALA A 83 -3.92 -5.34 5.20
CA ALA A 83 -5.31 -5.50 4.80
C ALA A 83 -5.49 -5.29 3.29
N GLY A 84 -4.88 -4.25 2.71
CA GLY A 84 -4.93 -3.99 1.27
C GLY A 84 -4.33 -5.12 0.44
N LEU A 85 -3.19 -5.69 0.87
CA LEU A 85 -2.58 -6.84 0.21
C LEU A 85 -3.44 -8.10 0.30
N VAL A 86 -4.07 -8.37 1.46
CA VAL A 86 -5.01 -9.49 1.62
C VAL A 86 -6.22 -9.32 0.70
N LEU A 87 -6.78 -8.11 0.62
CA LEU A 87 -7.89 -7.82 -0.29
C LEU A 87 -7.50 -7.99 -1.75
N LEU A 88 -6.30 -7.55 -2.15
CA LEU A 88 -5.78 -7.76 -3.50
C LEU A 88 -5.56 -9.26 -3.81
N GLY A 89 -5.01 -10.01 -2.86
CA GLY A 89 -4.81 -11.46 -3.02
C GLY A 89 -6.10 -12.27 -3.05
N ALA A 90 -7.17 -11.75 -2.43
CA ALA A 90 -8.51 -12.34 -2.46
C ALA A 90 -9.37 -11.85 -3.63
N ALA A 91 -8.89 -10.88 -4.41
CA ALA A 91 -9.63 -10.35 -5.55
C ALA A 91 -9.79 -11.44 -6.61
N GLN A 92 -11.04 -11.76 -6.93
CA GLN A 92 -11.40 -12.66 -8.01
C GLN A 92 -11.90 -11.86 -9.21
N GLU A 93 -12.01 -12.54 -10.35
CA GLU A 93 -12.42 -11.94 -11.63
C GLU A 93 -13.62 -11.00 -11.43
N PHE A 94 -13.39 -9.70 -11.62
CA PHE A 94 -14.45 -8.72 -11.57
C PHE A 94 -15.10 -8.73 -12.95
N SER A 95 -16.14 -9.55 -13.12
CA SER A 95 -16.96 -9.53 -14.33
C SER A 95 -17.67 -8.19 -14.43
N PHE A 96 -17.01 -7.21 -15.04
CA PHE A 96 -17.59 -5.95 -15.46
C PHE A 96 -18.34 -6.14 -16.79
N TRP A 97 -19.15 -7.18 -16.89
CA TRP A 97 -20.02 -7.43 -18.04
C TRP A 97 -21.46 -7.05 -17.67
N LEU A 98 -21.70 -5.74 -17.69
CA LEU A 98 -22.68 -5.17 -18.62
C LEU A 98 -21.96 -4.88 -19.93
#